data_AF-X1MX27-F1
#
_entry.id   AF-X1MX27-F1
#
_cell.length_a   1.000
_cell.length_b   1.000
_cell.length_c   1.000
_cell.angle_alpha   90.00
_cell.angle_beta   90.00
_cell.angle_gamma   90.00
#
_symmetry.space_group_name_H-M   'P 1'
#
loop_
_entity.id
_entity.type
_entity.pdbx_description
1 polymer ?
#
loop_
_entity_poly.entity_id
_entity_poly.type
_entity_poly.pdbx_seq_one_letter_code
_entity_poly.pdbx_strand_id
1 'polypeptide(L)'
;GSNEQRSLERLKPQILEELNVKDLKFIESVAELDKLGYMVSSEGNCVVAIPTEISPELASEGLAREIVHRLQMMRRSAGFDIADYIVTYYQGEAYTRKVMVDFADYIKQETLSRQLIEGVPGEGAFTESFRLGGYDILLGVKRLG
;
A
#
# COMPACT_ATOMS: atom_id res chain seq x y z
N GLY A 1 -18.85 -10.49 -29.35
CA GLY A 1 -18.03 -9.82 -30.37
C GLY A 1 -17.80 -8.37 -30.00
N SER A 2 -18.34 -7.38 -30.73
CA SER A 2 -18.09 -5.95 -30.44
C SER A 2 -19.23 -5.20 -29.71
N ASN A 3 -20.49 -5.66 -29.81
CA ASN A 3 -21.62 -5.00 -29.14
C ASN A 3 -21.67 -5.27 -27.62
N GLU A 4 -21.29 -6.48 -27.21
CA GLU A 4 -21.25 -6.90 -25.80
C GLU A 4 -20.16 -6.14 -25.03
N GLN A 5 -18.95 -6.09 -25.60
CA GLN A 5 -17.82 -5.38 -25.01
C GLN A 5 -18.12 -3.87 -24.87
N ARG A 6 -18.72 -3.23 -25.89
CA ARG A 6 -19.18 -1.83 -25.78
C ARG A 6 -20.23 -1.62 -24.69
N SER A 7 -21.09 -2.60 -24.45
CA SER A 7 -22.12 -2.51 -23.42
C SER A 7 -21.49 -2.62 -22.03
N LEU A 8 -20.53 -3.53 -21.85
CA LEU A 8 -19.78 -3.68 -20.60
C LEU A 8 -18.83 -2.50 -20.33
N GLU A 9 -18.24 -1.91 -21.38
CA GLU A 9 -17.44 -0.69 -21.23
C GLU A 9 -18.23 0.49 -20.67
N ARG A 10 -19.52 0.62 -21.05
CA ARG A 10 -20.41 1.64 -20.48
C ARG A 10 -20.72 1.41 -19.00
N LEU A 11 -20.73 0.14 -18.58
CA LEU A 11 -20.97 -0.28 -17.20
C LEU A 11 -19.68 -0.35 -16.38
N LYS A 12 -18.50 -0.14 -16.99
CA LYS A 12 -17.19 -0.28 -16.33
C LYS A 12 -17.11 0.49 -15.00
N PRO A 13 -17.54 1.77 -14.89
CA PRO A 13 -17.48 2.49 -13.61
C PRO A 13 -18.25 1.79 -12.49
N GLN A 14 -19.46 1.30 -12.78
CA GLN A 14 -20.31 0.61 -11.81
C GLN A 14 -19.72 -0.75 -11.41
N ILE A 15 -19.15 -1.48 -12.38
CA ILE A 15 -18.50 -2.76 -12.10
C ILE A 15 -17.26 -2.57 -11.20
N LEU A 16 -16.44 -1.54 -11.47
CA LEU A 16 -15.26 -1.25 -10.66
C LEU A 16 -15.65 -0.90 -9.22
N GLU A 17 -16.70 -0.11 -9.04
CA GLU A 17 -17.23 0.30 -7.74
C GLU A 17 -17.81 -0.89 -6.96
N GLU A 18 -18.74 -1.65 -7.56
CA GLU A 18 -19.42 -2.78 -6.90
C GLU A 18 -18.48 -3.94 -6.55
N LEU A 19 -17.47 -4.21 -7.39
CA LEU A 19 -16.50 -5.28 -7.16
C LEU A 19 -15.27 -4.81 -6.38
N ASN A 20 -15.14 -3.52 -6.09
CA ASN A 20 -13.99 -2.92 -5.43
C ASN A 20 -12.64 -3.32 -6.08
N VAL A 21 -12.56 -3.22 -7.41
CA VAL A 21 -11.35 -3.53 -8.19
C VAL A 21 -10.78 -2.27 -8.84
N LYS A 22 -9.45 -2.22 -9.00
CA LYS A 22 -8.75 -1.01 -9.50
C LYS A 22 -8.91 -0.78 -11.00
N ASP A 23 -9.03 -1.85 -11.80
CA ASP A 23 -9.17 -1.76 -13.25
C ASP A 23 -9.89 -3.01 -13.81
N LEU A 24 -10.45 -2.86 -15.00
CA LEU A 24 -11.11 -3.91 -15.76
C LEU A 24 -10.61 -3.87 -17.20
N LYS A 25 -10.06 -5.00 -17.65
CA LYS A 25 -9.52 -5.17 -19.01
C LYS A 25 -10.16 -6.39 -19.65
N PHE A 26 -10.48 -6.26 -20.93
CA PHE A 26 -10.95 -7.38 -21.75
C PHE A 26 -9.74 -8.04 -22.42
N ILE A 27 -9.69 -9.36 -22.37
CA ILE A 27 -8.68 -10.18 -23.04
C ILE A 27 -9.38 -11.14 -24.00
N GLU A 28 -8.75 -11.47 -25.12
CA GLU A 28 -9.38 -12.36 -26.11
C GLU A 28 -9.26 -13.82 -25.67
N SER A 29 -8.17 -14.16 -24.97
CA SER A 29 -7.99 -15.49 -24.40
C SER A 29 -7.08 -15.48 -23.18
N VAL A 30 -7.25 -16.48 -22.31
CA VAL A 30 -6.40 -16.67 -21.12
C VAL A 30 -4.93 -16.93 -21.52
N ALA A 31 -4.69 -17.53 -22.69
CA ALA A 31 -3.34 -17.79 -23.20
C ALA A 31 -2.53 -16.52 -23.50
N GLU A 32 -3.18 -15.36 -23.60
CA GLU A 32 -2.49 -14.06 -23.70
C GLU A 32 -1.82 -13.66 -22.39
N LEU A 33 -2.40 -14.03 -21.25
CA LEU A 33 -1.87 -13.67 -19.93
C LEU A 33 -0.51 -14.33 -19.67
N ASP A 34 -0.34 -15.60 -20.05
CA ASP A 34 0.95 -16.30 -19.96
C ASP A 34 2.04 -15.57 -20.77
N LYS A 35 1.70 -15.08 -21.97
CA LYS A 35 2.64 -14.32 -22.83
C LYS A 35 3.00 -12.96 -22.26
N LEU A 36 2.12 -12.38 -21.46
CA LEU A 36 2.30 -11.09 -20.78
C LEU A 36 3.07 -11.22 -19.45
N GLY A 37 3.63 -12.40 -19.15
CA GLY A 37 4.43 -12.62 -17.94
C GLY A 37 3.59 -12.84 -16.69
N TYR A 38 2.32 -13.26 -16.85
CA TYR A 38 1.50 -13.72 -15.74
C TYR A 38 1.70 -15.22 -15.53
N MET A 39 1.73 -15.64 -14.26
CA MET A 39 1.56 -17.03 -13.88
C MET A 39 0.07 -17.32 -13.76
N VAL A 40 -0.44 -18.18 -14.65
CA VAL A 40 -1.86 -18.53 -14.73
C VAL A 40 -2.13 -19.88 -14.06
N SER A 41 -3.18 -19.94 -13.26
CA SER A 41 -3.74 -21.17 -12.71
C SER A 41 -5.26 -21.18 -12.94
N SER A 42 -5.82 -22.35 -13.23
CA SER A 42 -7.26 -22.50 -13.50
C SER A 42 -7.85 -23.67 -12.72
N GLU A 43 -8.99 -23.44 -12.08
CA GLU A 43 -9.79 -24.47 -11.42
C GLU A 43 -11.27 -24.32 -11.84
N GLY A 44 -11.79 -25.30 -12.57
CA GLY A 44 -13.13 -25.24 -13.15
C GLY A 44 -13.30 -24.03 -14.08
N ASN A 45 -14.24 -23.14 -13.75
CA ASN A 45 -14.50 -21.90 -14.48
C ASN A 45 -13.76 -20.68 -13.90
N CYS A 46 -12.93 -20.87 -12.87
CA CYS A 46 -12.13 -19.81 -12.26
C CYS A 46 -10.72 -19.82 -12.84
N VAL A 47 -10.23 -18.65 -13.24
CA VAL A 47 -8.87 -18.44 -13.71
C VAL A 47 -8.25 -17.35 -12.86
N VAL A 48 -7.11 -17.65 -12.26
CA VAL A 48 -6.29 -16.71 -11.49
C VAL A 48 -4.99 -16.50 -12.23
N ALA A 49 -4.65 -15.25 -12.51
CA ALA A 49 -3.40 -14.87 -13.14
C ALA A 49 -2.68 -13.87 -12.25
N ILE A 50 -1.42 -14.16 -11.90
CA ILE A 50 -0.60 -13.30 -11.05
C ILE A 50 0.58 -12.79 -11.88
N PRO A 51 0.78 -11.46 -12.03
CA PRO A 51 1.98 -10.95 -12.68
C PRO A 51 3.22 -11.47 -11.96
N THR A 52 4.22 -11.95 -12.70
CA THR A 52 5.47 -12.44 -12.11
C THR A 52 6.43 -11.32 -11.70
N GLU A 53 6.23 -10.11 -12.24
CA GLU A 53 7.01 -8.93 -11.92
C GLU A 53 6.22 -7.97 -11.03
N ILE A 54 6.87 -7.50 -9.96
CA ILE A 54 6.31 -6.47 -9.09
C ILE A 54 6.67 -5.11 -9.70
N SER A 55 5.65 -4.34 -10.09
CA SER A 55 5.87 -2.98 -10.60
C SER A 55 6.41 -2.06 -9.50
N PRO A 56 7.15 -0.99 -9.85
CA PRO A 56 7.64 0.00 -8.86
C PRO A 56 6.52 0.61 -8.01
N GLU A 57 5.33 0.79 -8.58
CA GLU A 57 4.15 1.30 -7.89
C GLU A 57 3.63 0.30 -6.85
N LEU A 58 3.54 -0.99 -7.21
CA LEU A 58 3.15 -2.05 -6.28
C LEU A 58 4.17 -2.23 -5.16
N ALA A 59 5.46 -2.14 -5.47
CA ALA A 59 6.52 -2.18 -4.47
C ALA A 59 6.42 -1.00 -3.48
N SER A 60 6.14 0.20 -3.99
CA SER A 60 5.97 1.41 -3.17
C SER A 60 4.72 1.34 -2.29
N GLU A 61 3.59 0.89 -2.85
CA GLU A 61 2.35 0.65 -2.09
C GLU A 61 2.55 -0.42 -1.01
N GLY A 62 3.25 -1.51 -1.34
CA GLY A 62 3.58 -2.57 -0.39
C GLY A 62 4.43 -2.06 0.78
N LEU A 63 5.46 -1.27 0.50
CA LEU A 63 6.30 -0.66 1.54
C LEU A 63 5.48 0.31 2.41
N ALA A 64 4.60 1.12 1.82
CA ALA A 64 3.72 2.01 2.57
C ALA A 64 2.80 1.24 3.53
N ARG A 65 2.20 0.13 3.07
CA ARG A 65 1.37 -0.76 3.91
C ARG A 65 2.17 -1.38 5.05
N GLU A 66 3.40 -1.81 4.79
CA GLU A 66 4.27 -2.34 5.83
C GLU A 66 4.62 -1.27 6.88
N ILE A 67 4.94 -0.04 6.45
CA ILE A 67 5.20 1.10 7.34
C ILE A 67 3.98 1.38 8.23
N VAL A 68 2.77 1.45 7.66
CA VAL A 68 1.52 1.62 8.42
C VAL A 68 1.38 0.54 9.49
N HIS A 69 1.62 -0.72 9.11
CA HIS A 69 1.58 -1.84 10.05
C HIS A 69 2.57 -1.67 11.21
N ARG A 70 3.83 -1.28 10.93
CA ARG A 70 4.84 -1.02 11.97
C ARG A 70 4.44 0.13 12.88
N LEU A 71 3.98 1.25 12.34
CA LEU A 71 3.52 2.39 13.13
C LEU A 71 2.35 2.00 14.04
N GLN A 72 1.41 1.19 13.56
CA GLN A 72 0.29 0.70 14.37
C GLN A 72 0.73 -0.26 15.49
N MET A 73 1.72 -1.12 15.23
CA MET A 73 2.35 -1.92 16.28
C MET A 73 3.03 -1.02 17.32
N MET A 74 3.81 -0.03 16.88
CA MET A 74 4.51 0.91 17.77
C MET A 74 3.55 1.71 18.64
N ARG A 75 2.41 2.18 18.10
CA ARG A 75 1.37 2.86 18.89
C ARG A 75 0.89 1.99 20.06
N ARG A 76 0.66 0.70 19.81
CA ARG A 76 0.27 -0.25 20.87
C ARG A 76 1.39 -0.50 21.86
N SER A 77 2.62 -0.70 21.39
CA SER A 77 3.79 -0.91 22.25
C SER A 77 4.09 0.30 23.14
N ALA A 78 3.85 1.52 22.64
CA ALA A 78 4.00 2.76 23.39
C ALA A 78 2.83 3.05 24.36
N GLY A 79 1.81 2.18 24.40
CA GLY A 79 0.66 2.31 25.29
C GLY A 79 -0.33 3.41 24.89
N PHE A 80 -0.40 3.77 23.60
CA PHE A 80 -1.35 4.77 23.11
C PHE A 80 -2.74 4.15 22.93
N ASP A 81 -3.77 4.97 23.10
CA ASP A 81 -5.14 4.56 22.82
C ASP A 81 -5.41 4.54 21.31
N ILE A 82 -6.41 3.76 20.90
CA ILE A 82 -6.73 3.55 19.48
C ILE A 82 -7.11 4.86 18.77
N ALA A 83 -7.69 5.82 19.51
CA ALA A 83 -8.13 7.12 19.00
C ALA A 83 -7.07 8.23 19.14
N ASP A 84 -5.91 7.94 19.75
CA ASP A 84 -4.87 8.94 19.98
C ASP A 84 -4.27 9.41 18.66
N TYR A 85 -4.20 10.74 18.49
CA TYR A 85 -3.46 11.35 17.40
C TYR A 85 -1.97 11.39 17.72
N ILE A 86 -1.13 11.22 16.70
CA ILE A 86 0.33 11.19 16.86
C ILE A 86 1.04 12.13 15.89
N VAL A 87 2.31 12.38 16.18
CA VAL A 87 3.31 12.82 15.20
C VAL A 87 4.22 11.63 14.93
N THR A 88 4.41 11.31 13.66
CA THR A 88 5.33 10.28 13.21
C THR A 88 6.61 10.94 12.73
N TYR A 89 7.74 10.46 13.23
CA TYR A 89 9.09 10.82 12.81
C TYR A 89 9.66 9.66 12.01
N TYR A 90 10.46 9.96 10.99
CA TYR A 90 11.13 8.94 10.21
C TYR A 90 12.50 9.39 9.73
N GLN A 91 13.42 8.44 9.63
CA GLN A 91 14.67 8.58 8.90
C GLN A 91 14.91 7.31 8.09
N GLY A 92 15.29 7.47 6.83
CA GLY A 92 15.58 6.33 5.97
C GLY A 92 16.24 6.76 4.68
N GLU A 93 16.54 5.78 3.85
CA GLU A 93 17.13 5.96 2.53
C GLU A 93 16.19 6.72 1.57
N ALA A 94 16.74 7.16 0.42
CA ALA A 94 16.01 7.96 -0.56
C ALA A 94 14.71 7.30 -1.04
N TYR A 95 14.72 5.97 -1.22
CA TYR A 95 13.53 5.22 -1.64
C TYR A 95 12.43 5.27 -0.58
N THR A 96 12.75 4.94 0.68
CA THR A 96 11.81 5.01 1.80
C THR A 96 11.26 6.41 2.00
N ARG A 97 12.11 7.44 1.88
CA ARG A 97 11.70 8.84 1.96
C ARG A 97 10.71 9.19 0.87
N LYS A 98 10.96 8.74 -0.37
CA LYS A 98 10.02 8.91 -1.48
C LYS A 98 8.68 8.25 -1.19
N VAL A 99 8.66 7.01 -0.68
CA VAL A 99 7.43 6.32 -0.30
C VAL A 99 6.67 7.06 0.81
N MET A 100 7.37 7.56 1.84
CA MET A 100 6.75 8.36 2.91
C MET A 100 6.08 9.63 2.38
N VAL A 101 6.62 10.24 1.33
CA VAL A 101 6.05 11.44 0.68
C VAL A 101 4.88 11.05 -0.24
N ASP A 102 5.07 10.09 -1.13
CA ASP A 102 4.07 9.68 -2.14
C ASP A 102 2.81 9.11 -1.48
N PHE A 103 2.95 8.43 -0.33
CA PHE A 103 1.86 7.81 0.42
C PHE A 103 1.53 8.56 1.73
N ALA A 104 1.95 9.82 1.85
CA ALA A 104 1.84 10.57 3.11
C ALA A 104 0.41 10.61 3.65
N ASP A 105 -0.59 10.83 2.79
CA ASP A 105 -1.99 10.97 3.23
C ASP A 105 -2.57 9.62 3.66
N TYR A 106 -2.26 8.55 2.92
CA TYR A 106 -2.62 7.18 3.31
C TYR A 106 -2.00 6.82 4.68
N ILE A 107 -0.70 7.05 4.86
CA ILE A 107 0.00 6.74 6.11
C ILE A 107 -0.59 7.55 7.26
N LYS A 108 -0.84 8.85 7.09
CA LYS A 108 -1.46 9.70 8.11
C LYS A 108 -2.84 9.22 8.51
N GLN A 109 -3.70 8.95 7.52
CA GLN A 109 -5.06 8.49 7.74
C GLN A 109 -5.07 7.17 8.51
N GLU A 110 -4.31 6.19 8.04
CA GLU A 110 -4.30 4.85 8.64
C GLU A 110 -3.67 4.84 10.03
N THR A 111 -2.78 5.79 10.36
CA THR A 111 -2.04 5.80 11.64
C THR A 111 -2.51 6.88 12.61
N LEU A 112 -3.53 7.67 12.27
CA LEU A 112 -3.93 8.89 12.99
C LEU A 112 -2.75 9.86 13.21
N SER A 113 -1.81 9.89 12.27
CA SER A 113 -0.71 10.85 12.32
C SER A 113 -1.17 12.21 11.79
N ARG A 114 -0.93 13.28 12.54
CA ARG A 114 -1.17 14.66 12.07
C ARG A 114 -0.03 15.15 11.18
N GLN A 115 1.18 14.68 11.45
CA GLN A 115 2.40 15.08 10.74
C GLN A 115 3.32 13.88 10.55
N LEU A 116 4.00 13.87 9.42
CA LEU A 116 5.15 13.01 9.13
C LEU A 116 6.37 13.92 9.05
N ILE A 117 7.33 13.75 9.95
CA ILE A 117 8.51 14.60 10.06
C ILE A 117 9.73 13.77 9.72
N GLU A 118 10.43 14.15 8.64
CA GLU A 118 11.73 13.58 8.35
C GLU A 118 12.77 14.16 9.31
N GLY A 119 13.43 13.32 10.10
CA GLY A 119 14.44 13.78 11.05
C GLY A 119 14.49 12.96 12.34
N VAL A 120 15.35 13.40 13.25
CA VAL A 120 15.53 12.74 14.54
C VAL A 120 14.26 12.96 15.38
N PRO A 121 13.68 11.89 15.96
CA PRO A 121 12.53 12.01 16.83
C PRO A 121 12.82 12.94 18.01
N GLY A 122 11.93 13.91 18.27
CA GLY A 122 12.08 14.81 19.42
C GLY A 122 11.99 14.06 20.75
N GLU A 123 12.45 14.68 21.84
CA GLU A 123 12.39 14.07 23.18
C GLU A 123 10.97 13.55 23.52
N GLY A 124 10.93 12.35 24.10
CA GLY A 124 9.71 11.65 24.48
C GLY A 124 9.00 10.90 23.34
N ALA A 125 9.58 10.82 22.14
CA ALA A 125 9.12 9.91 21.11
C ALA A 125 9.53 8.45 21.42
N PHE A 126 8.63 7.51 21.17
CA PHE A 126 8.94 6.09 21.19
C PHE A 126 9.48 5.68 19.83
N THR A 127 10.70 5.12 19.78
CA THR A 127 11.45 4.92 18.54
C THR A 127 11.88 3.48 18.34
N GLU A 128 11.79 2.98 17.12
CA GLU A 128 12.24 1.65 16.73
C GLU A 128 12.87 1.67 15.33
N SER A 129 13.90 0.85 15.13
CA SER A 129 14.54 0.65 13.83
C SER A 129 14.03 -0.63 13.17
N PHE A 130 13.75 -0.56 11.88
CA PHE A 130 13.27 -1.68 11.08
C PHE A 130 14.05 -1.80 9.77
N ARG A 131 13.97 -2.99 9.17
CA ARG A 131 14.38 -3.24 7.79
C ARG A 131 13.13 -3.60 6.98
N LEU A 132 12.65 -2.66 6.16
CA LEU A 132 11.40 -2.78 5.40
C LEU A 132 11.69 -2.73 3.90
N GLY A 133 11.17 -3.70 3.14
CA GLY A 133 11.48 -3.80 1.70
C GLY A 133 12.98 -3.89 1.38
N GLY A 134 13.81 -4.32 2.35
CA GLY A 134 15.27 -4.38 2.22
C GLY A 134 16.01 -3.12 2.71
N TYR A 135 15.31 -2.02 2.98
CA TYR A 135 15.87 -0.72 3.37
C TYR A 135 15.80 -0.51 4.89
N ASP A 136 16.82 0.11 5.46
CA ASP A 136 16.81 0.48 6.87
C ASP A 136 16.00 1.78 7.08
N ILE A 137 15.17 1.76 8.12
CA ILE A 137 14.34 2.90 8.52
C ILE A 137 14.27 3.00 10.04
N LEU A 138 14.50 4.20 10.56
CA LEU A 138 14.16 4.56 11.94
C LEU A 138 12.78 5.20 11.93
N LEU A 139 11.88 4.68 12.75
CA LEU A 139 10.55 5.25 12.99
C LEU A 139 10.46 5.77 14.42
N GLY A 140 9.71 6.85 14.61
CA GLY A 140 9.38 7.40 15.92
C GLY A 140 7.92 7.79 15.99
N VAL A 141 7.25 7.50 17.10
CA VAL A 141 5.86 7.93 17.35
C VAL A 141 5.80 8.74 18.63
N LYS A 142 5.11 9.89 18.57
CA LYS A 142 4.86 10.75 19.72
C LYS A 142 3.39 11.08 19.79
N ARG A 143 2.74 10.73 20.89
CA ARG A 143 1.33 11.09 21.12
C ARG A 143 1.18 12.61 21.23
N LEU A 144 0.16 13.14 20.56
CA LEU A 144 -0.34 14.49 20.77
C LEU A 144 -1.32 14.44 21.95
N GLY A 145 -1.00 15.20 23.01
CA GLY A 145 -1.83 15.29 24.21
C GLY A 145 -3.17 15.95 23.97
#